data_AF-A0A832YMQ7-F1
#
_entry.id   AF-A0A832YMQ7-F1
#
_cell.length_a   1.000
_cell.length_b   1.000
_cell.length_c   1.000
_cell.angle_alpha   90.00
_cell.angle_beta   90.00
_cell.angle_gamma   90.00
#
_symmetry.space_group_name_H-M   'P 1'
#
loop_
_entity.id
_entity.type
_entity.pdbx_description
1 polymer ?
#
loop_
_entity_poly.entity_id
_entity_poly.type
_entity_poly.pdbx_seq_one_letter_code
_entity_poly.pdbx_strand_id
1 'polypeptide(L)'
;MFYKLEVYPERCHGCGNCVIVCPVNAKESGVFGGKGPEDESKMVTKIINGVVTILNGNLCRGCGACIEVCPVDAIKLVIVK
;
A
#
# COMPACT_ATOMS: atom_id res chain seq x y z
N MET A 1 12.53 13.51 -10.33
CA MET A 1 12.63 12.33 -9.44
C MET A 1 11.41 12.22 -8.54
N PHE A 2 10.52 11.29 -8.86
CA PHE A 2 9.34 10.98 -8.07
C PHE A 2 9.22 9.47 -7.86
N TYR A 3 8.60 9.06 -6.77
CA TYR A 3 8.45 7.64 -6.42
C TYR A 3 7.13 7.11 -6.97
N LYS A 4 7.17 5.89 -7.51
CA LYS A 4 5.98 5.15 -7.95
C LYS A 4 5.95 3.79 -7.25
N LEU A 5 4.77 3.35 -6.84
CA LEU A 5 4.57 1.97 -6.39
C LEU A 5 4.27 1.07 -7.59
N GLU A 6 4.83 -0.14 -7.56
CA GLU A 6 4.51 -1.21 -8.51
C GLU A 6 4.11 -2.47 -7.75
N VAL A 7 3.07 -3.15 -8.23
CA VAL A 7 2.51 -4.36 -7.62
C VAL A 7 2.72 -5.54 -8.56
N TYR A 8 3.03 -6.69 -7.96
CA TYR A 8 3.14 -7.99 -8.59
C TYR A 8 1.98 -8.87 -8.10
N PRO A 9 0.82 -8.85 -8.77
CA PRO A 9 -0.40 -9.53 -8.30
C PRO A 9 -0.21 -11.02 -8.08
N GLU A 10 0.60 -11.67 -8.91
CA GLU A 10 0.89 -13.10 -8.87
C GLU A 10 1.62 -13.54 -7.60
N ARG A 11 2.23 -12.60 -6.88
CA ARG A 11 2.91 -12.85 -5.60
C ARG A 11 2.08 -12.41 -4.41
N CYS A 12 1.00 -11.67 -4.62
CA CYS A 12 0.23 -11.06 -3.55
C CYS A 12 -0.66 -12.09 -2.86
N HIS A 13 -0.59 -12.16 -1.53
CA HIS A 13 -1.46 -13.02 -0.72
C HIS A 13 -2.66 -12.27 -0.12
N GLY A 14 -2.86 -11.00 -0.47
CA GLY A 14 -3.97 -10.20 0.04
C GLY A 14 -3.93 -9.93 1.56
N CYS A 15 -2.80 -10.13 2.23
CA CYS A 15 -2.73 -10.08 3.70
C CYS A 15 -2.96 -8.69 4.32
N GLY A 16 -2.81 -7.62 3.54
CA GLY A 16 -3.09 -6.26 4.02
C GLY A 16 -1.96 -5.59 4.83
N ASN A 17 -0.83 -6.25 5.08
CA ASN A 17 0.29 -5.67 5.85
C ASN A 17 0.75 -4.31 5.28
N CYS A 18 0.87 -4.22 3.96
CA CYS A 18 1.24 -2.98 3.25
C CYS A 18 0.17 -1.88 3.37
N VAL A 19 -1.10 -2.25 3.57
CA VAL A 19 -2.21 -1.31 3.77
C VAL A 19 -2.13 -0.69 5.15
N ILE A 20 -1.94 -1.51 6.19
CA ILE A 20 -1.97 -1.06 7.59
C ILE A 20 -0.67 -0.38 8.03
N VAL A 21 0.48 -0.78 7.48
CA VAL A 21 1.77 -0.15 7.81
C VAL A 21 1.93 1.22 7.17
N CYS A 22 1.18 1.51 6.11
CA CYS A 22 1.31 2.76 5.37
C CYS A 22 0.96 3.94 6.29
N PRO A 23 1.89 4.86 6.60
CA PRO A 23 1.61 5.98 7.51
C PRO A 23 0.59 6.97 6.94
N VAL A 24 0.37 6.95 5.62
CA VAL A 24 -0.68 7.75 4.99
C VAL A 24 -2.05 7.11 5.21
N ASN A 25 -2.16 5.79 5.03
CA ASN A 25 -3.43 5.09 5.26
C ASN A 25 -3.78 5.06 6.75
N ALA A 26 -2.80 4.85 7.63
CA ALA A 26 -2.97 4.80 9.08
C ALA A 26 -3.46 6.12 9.72
N LYS A 27 -3.59 7.20 8.95
CA LYS A 27 -4.31 8.41 9.38
C LYS A 27 -5.80 8.14 9.60
N GLU A 28 -6.36 7.14 8.93
CA GLU A 28 -7.67 6.60 9.24
C GLU A 28 -7.56 5.64 10.43
N SER A 29 -8.30 5.90 11.50
CA SER A 29 -8.23 5.13 12.75
C SER A 29 -8.60 3.65 12.57
N GLY A 30 -9.51 3.34 11.65
CA GLY A 30 -9.85 1.95 11.30
C GLY A 30 -8.66 1.19 10.74
N VAL A 31 -7.89 1.82 9.85
CA VAL A 31 -6.69 1.22 9.26
C VAL A 31 -5.58 1.00 10.29
N PHE A 32 -5.36 1.99 11.16
CA PHE A 32 -4.41 1.83 12.28
C PHE A 32 -4.79 0.65 13.18
N GLY A 33 -6.09 0.43 13.40
CA GLY A 33 -6.63 -0.73 14.13
C GLY A 33 -6.61 -2.05 13.37
N GLY A 34 -5.96 -2.13 12.20
CA GLY A 34 -5.82 -3.36 11.42
C GLY A 34 -6.99 -3.67 10.48
N LYS A 35 -7.93 -2.74 10.30
CA LYS A 35 -9.05 -2.91 9.35
C LYS A 35 -8.69 -2.39 7.96
N GLY A 36 -9.48 -2.79 6.96
CA GLY A 36 -9.42 -2.15 5.64
C GLY A 36 -10.01 -0.73 5.69
N PRO A 37 -9.59 0.17 4.78
CA PRO A 37 -10.11 1.53 4.74
C PRO A 37 -11.56 1.61 4.25
N GLU A 38 -12.35 2.46 4.91
CA GLU A 38 -13.72 2.80 4.51
C GLU A 38 -13.74 3.93 3.47
N ASP A 39 -12.93 4.98 3.66
CA ASP A 39 -12.77 6.10 2.71
C ASP A 39 -11.56 5.88 1.79
N GLU A 40 -11.81 5.36 0.60
CA GLU A 40 -10.77 5.08 -0.41
C GLU A 40 -10.12 6.34 -1.00
N SER A 41 -10.78 7.51 -0.91
CA SER A 41 -10.33 8.74 -1.58
C SER A 41 -9.01 9.30 -1.03
N LYS A 42 -8.61 8.90 0.18
CA LYS A 42 -7.39 9.36 0.86
C LYS A 42 -6.36 8.26 1.07
N MET A 43 -6.54 7.09 0.44
CA MET A 43 -5.71 5.91 0.66
C MET A 43 -4.70 5.71 -0.45
N VAL A 44 -3.48 5.29 -0.09
CA VAL A 44 -2.45 4.91 -1.07
C VAL A 44 -2.78 3.54 -1.66
N THR A 45 -3.18 2.59 -0.82
CA THR A 45 -3.40 1.18 -1.21
C THR A 45 -4.57 0.55 -0.47
N LYS A 46 -5.26 -0.40 -1.09
CA LYS A 46 -6.30 -1.25 -0.48
C LYS A 46 -6.21 -2.68 -1.03
N ILE A 47 -6.68 -3.68 -0.29
CA ILE A 47 -6.88 -5.03 -0.84
C ILE A 47 -8.20 -5.07 -1.60
N ILE A 48 -8.16 -5.36 -2.90
CA ILE A 48 -9.32 -5.51 -3.78
C ILE A 48 -9.20 -6.85 -4.48
N ASN A 49 -10.26 -7.68 -4.41
CA ASN A 49 -10.29 -9.02 -5.01
C ASN A 49 -9.06 -9.89 -4.64
N GLY A 50 -8.62 -9.81 -3.38
CA GLY A 50 -7.49 -10.59 -2.85
C GLY A 50 -6.10 -10.04 -3.17
N VAL A 51 -6.00 -8.89 -3.85
CA VAL A 51 -4.70 -8.31 -4.26
C VAL A 51 -4.58 -6.86 -3.80
N VAL A 52 -3.38 -6.44 -3.39
CA VAL A 52 -3.11 -5.02 -3.12
C VAL A 52 -3.25 -4.20 -4.39
N THR A 53 -4.10 -3.18 -4.35
CA THR A 53 -4.35 -2.24 -5.44
C THR A 53 -3.93 -0.85 -5.00
N ILE A 54 -3.23 -0.13 -5.88
CA ILE A 54 -2.84 1.27 -5.66
C ILE A 54 -4.05 2.14 -6.02
N LEU A 55 -4.53 2.93 -5.06
CA LEU A 55 -5.68 3.82 -5.25
C LEU A 55 -5.21 5.22 -5.63
N ASN A 56 -4.48 5.87 -4.73
CA ASN A 56 -3.97 7.23 -4.93
C ASN A 56 -2.44 7.24 -4.82
N GLY A 57 -1.75 6.79 -5.88
CA GLY A 57 -0.29 6.67 -5.91
C GLY A 57 0.46 7.99 -5.67
N ASN A 58 -0.16 9.13 -5.99
CA ASN A 58 0.34 10.49 -5.75
C ASN A 58 0.43 10.85 -4.26
N LEU A 59 -0.31 10.17 -3.38
CA LEU A 59 -0.22 10.36 -1.92
C LEU A 59 1.00 9.65 -1.32
N CYS A 60 1.62 8.71 -2.05
CA CYS A 60 2.83 8.01 -1.63
C CYS A 60 4.01 8.98 -1.50
N ARG A 61 4.72 8.92 -0.37
CA ARG A 61 5.91 9.74 -0.09
C ARG A 61 7.23 8.98 -0.23
N GLY A 62 7.19 7.73 -0.67
CA GLY A 62 8.39 6.92 -0.90
C GLY A 62 9.12 6.46 0.35
N CYS A 63 8.43 6.29 1.49
CA CYS A 63 9.07 5.90 2.75
C CYS A 63 9.55 4.44 2.81
N GLY A 64 9.03 3.55 1.96
CA GLY A 64 9.47 2.15 1.88
C GLY A 64 8.81 1.17 2.86
N ALA A 65 8.00 1.63 3.83
CA ALA A 65 7.39 0.76 4.84
C ALA A 65 6.60 -0.43 4.26
N CYS A 66 5.87 -0.23 3.16
CA CYS A 66 5.11 -1.30 2.50
C CYS A 66 5.98 -2.41 1.92
N ILE A 67 7.22 -2.10 1.55
CA ILE A 67 8.20 -3.06 1.00
C ILE A 67 8.76 -3.90 2.14
N GLU A 68 9.16 -3.25 3.24
CA GLU A 68 9.77 -3.90 4.41
C GLU A 68 8.85 -4.96 5.02
N VAL A 69 7.54 -4.71 5.06
CA VAL A 69 6.56 -5.66 5.64
C VAL A 69 6.04 -6.71 4.65
N CYS A 70 6.43 -6.66 3.38
CA CYS A 70 5.94 -7.61 2.38
C CYS A 70 6.87 -8.82 2.28
N PRO A 71 6.51 -9.99 2.85
CA PRO A 71 7.42 -11.14 2.90
C PRO A 71 7.62 -11.84 1.55
N VAL A 72 6.87 -11.45 0.52
CA VAL A 72 6.80 -12.10 -0.80
C VAL A 72 7.13 -11.14 -1.94
N ASP A 73 7.67 -9.95 -1.61
CA ASP A 73 8.07 -8.92 -2.58
C ASP A 73 6.97 -8.56 -3.60
N ALA A 74 5.71 -8.60 -3.20
CA ALA A 74 4.56 -8.32 -4.06
C ALA A 74 4.33 -6.82 -4.33
N ILE A 75 5.04 -5.94 -3.65
CA ILE A 75 4.98 -4.49 -3.83
C ILE A 75 6.38 -3.87 -3.77
N LYS A 76 6.68 -2.96 -4.70
CA LYS A 76 7.98 -2.29 -4.81
C LYS A 76 7.83 -0.80 -4.96
N LEU A 77 8.88 -0.07 -4.58
CA LEU A 77 9.04 1.35 -4.83
C LEU A 77 10.05 1.55 -5.94
N VAL A 78 9.61 2.20 -7.02
CA VAL A 78 10.42 2.50 -8.20
C VAL A 78 10.69 3.99 -8.23
N ILE A 79 11.96 4.33 -8.45
CA ILE A 79 12.41 5.70 -8.64
C ILE A 79 12.25 6.04 -10.12
N VAL A 80 11.42 7.03 -10.43
CA VAL A 80 11.26 7.56 -11.78
C VAL A 80 12.06 8.85 -11.87
N LYS A 81 12.97 8.92 -12.86
CA LYS A 81 13.81 10.09 -13.11
C LYS A 81 12.96 11.30 -13.49
#